data_AF-A0A7Y2XM00-F1
#
_entry.id   AF-A0A7Y2XM00-F1
#
_cell.length_a   1.000
_cell.length_b   1.000
_cell.length_c   1.000
_cell.angle_alpha   90.00
_cell.angle_beta   90.00
_cell.angle_gamma   90.00
#
_symmetry.space_group_name_H-M   'P 1'
#
loop_
_entity.id
_entity.type
_entity.pdbx_description
1 polymer ?
#
loop_
_entity_poly.entity_id
_entity_poly.type
_entity_poly.pdbx_seq_one_letter_code
_entity_poly.pdbx_strand_id
1 'polypeptide(L)'
;MHAISRRETGLFTLLVTFMMAAPMPVTVEAEWEIRQFEVFAGAPYQRDDGLVEMIGFDWAEAEDWFSNINRAEVEQAFNDAAAWYSTEGFPEPMIEPIVQTDNGPAYRIYVCSEELMVSTAIYNFWEWIKTKIEWEGDIPNWASCGAWGAYNGACARSKGARTFFYLNADGPAFDSDGKLTVKGYQTVAHELFHAIQGNTVMGNSPEPCEIGKWIGEGQADAVSMDLLDEKWPGITQPTSDSWISKKRGVRPFNKKLTEDAQGYTTSSFWRFLGDLNGGYDFFMTAPDGSPGVFDFEIQEAGDWRSEVSWLDAGLYSRFNMNLNEILGLFFNDYSMRIPPQSWTSGNANDDGPRWVKGILGECEEITLSGRKTSHEFFMRIEPIAGGCAWLTVNVPQATA
;
A
#
# COMPACT_ATOMS: atom_id res chain seq x y z
N MET A 1 47.36 49.59 19.58
CA MET A 1 47.27 50.54 18.45
C MET A 1 48.11 50.02 17.30
N HIS A 2 47.48 49.46 16.26
CA HIS A 2 47.92 49.55 14.88
C HIS A 2 46.76 49.05 14.01
N ALA A 3 46.19 49.98 13.25
CA ALA A 3 45.07 49.78 12.35
C ALA A 3 45.60 49.36 10.97
N ILE A 4 44.97 48.36 10.36
CA ILE A 4 45.16 48.02 8.94
C ILE A 4 43.82 48.24 8.25
N SER A 5 43.78 49.28 7.43
CA SER A 5 42.71 49.64 6.51
C SER A 5 42.79 48.76 5.27
N ARG A 6 41.70 48.07 4.90
CA ARG A 6 41.51 47.51 3.57
C ARG A 6 40.38 48.27 2.87
N ARG A 7 40.70 48.74 1.67
CA ARG A 7 39.80 49.43 0.75
C ARG A 7 38.88 48.40 0.08
N GLU A 8 37.59 48.67 0.12
CA GLU A 8 36.59 48.02 -0.73
C GLU A 8 36.58 48.70 -2.10
N THR A 9 36.81 47.93 -3.16
CA THR A 9 36.49 48.33 -4.54
C THR A 9 35.21 47.61 -4.93
N GLY A 10 34.11 48.35 -4.95
CA GLY A 10 32.80 47.87 -5.41
C GLY A 10 32.80 47.63 -6.91
N LEU A 11 32.46 46.40 -7.30
CA LEU A 11 32.09 46.02 -8.66
C LEU A 11 30.55 45.93 -8.69
N PHE A 12 29.90 46.93 -9.27
CA PHE A 12 28.45 46.90 -9.50
C PHE A 12 28.16 46.04 -10.74
N THR A 13 27.75 44.80 -10.52
CA THR A 13 27.20 43.94 -11.58
C THR A 13 25.70 44.19 -11.67
N LEU A 14 25.26 44.81 -12.77
CA LEU A 14 23.85 45.00 -13.09
C LEU A 14 23.28 43.66 -13.60
N LEU A 15 22.61 42.90 -12.71
CA LEU A 15 21.90 41.68 -13.08
C LEU A 15 20.54 42.07 -13.70
N VAL A 16 20.42 41.93 -15.03
CA VAL A 16 19.15 42.10 -15.74
C VAL A 16 18.39 40.78 -15.66
N THR A 17 17.49 40.65 -14.69
CA THR A 17 16.59 39.49 -14.57
C THR A 17 15.48 39.62 -15.61
N PHE A 18 15.60 38.91 -16.74
CA PHE A 18 14.46 38.65 -17.61
C PHE A 18 13.56 37.63 -16.91
N MET A 19 12.46 38.09 -16.31
CA MET A 19 11.34 37.22 -15.95
C MET A 19 10.66 36.80 -17.25
N MET A 20 11.14 35.73 -17.87
CA MET A 20 10.30 35.00 -18.81
C MET A 20 9.19 34.36 -17.98
N ALA A 21 7.96 34.80 -18.18
CA ALA A 21 6.80 34.08 -17.66
C ALA A 21 6.85 32.68 -18.28
N ALA A 22 7.28 31.69 -17.50
CA ALA A 22 7.19 30.30 -17.91
C ALA A 22 5.71 30.03 -18.23
N PRO A 23 5.39 29.40 -19.37
CA PRO A 23 4.04 28.97 -19.62
C PRO A 23 3.61 28.14 -18.42
N MET A 24 2.49 28.51 -17.79
CA MET A 24 1.94 27.71 -16.70
C MET A 24 1.70 26.31 -17.28
N PRO A 25 2.26 25.25 -16.67
CA PRO A 25 2.01 23.90 -17.12
C PRO A 25 0.50 23.70 -17.10
N VAL A 26 -0.07 23.39 -18.26
CA VAL A 26 -1.46 22.97 -18.35
C VAL A 26 -1.46 21.54 -17.80
N THR A 27 -1.68 21.40 -16.51
CA THR A 27 -2.00 20.11 -15.90
C THR A 27 -3.37 19.71 -16.42
N VAL A 28 -3.39 18.93 -17.50
CA VAL A 28 -4.58 18.16 -17.84
C VAL A 28 -4.60 17.02 -16.84
N GLU A 29 -5.16 17.27 -15.66
CA GLU A 29 -5.62 16.17 -14.79
C GLU A 29 -6.62 15.38 -15.63
N ALA A 30 -6.18 14.23 -16.15
CA ALA A 30 -7.08 13.31 -16.81
C ALA A 30 -8.00 12.76 -15.73
N GLU A 31 -9.16 13.41 -15.59
CA GLU A 31 -10.23 12.98 -14.72
C GLU A 31 -10.67 11.56 -15.12
N TRP A 32 -10.86 10.66 -14.16
CA TRP A 32 -11.33 9.30 -14.45
C TRP A 32 -12.66 9.34 -15.22
N GLU A 33 -12.74 8.65 -16.35
CA GLU A 33 -13.91 8.47 -17.18
C GLU A 33 -15.01 7.70 -16.44
N ILE A 34 -14.62 6.71 -15.63
CA ILE A 34 -15.54 5.88 -14.84
C ILE A 34 -15.22 6.04 -13.36
N ARG A 35 -16.21 6.45 -12.58
CA ARG A 35 -16.12 6.59 -11.11
C ARG A 35 -17.24 5.89 -10.36
N GLN A 36 -18.16 5.28 -11.08
CA GLN A 36 -19.29 4.58 -10.50
C GLN A 36 -18.93 3.11 -10.29
N PHE A 37 -19.49 2.54 -9.24
CA PHE A 37 -19.36 1.13 -8.92
C PHE A 37 -20.76 0.54 -8.75
N GLU A 38 -20.95 -0.67 -9.26
CA GLU A 38 -22.16 -1.46 -9.07
C GLU A 38 -21.78 -2.70 -8.25
N VAL A 39 -22.48 -2.93 -7.15
CA VAL A 39 -22.27 -4.09 -6.30
C VAL A 39 -23.18 -5.23 -6.73
N PHE A 40 -22.56 -6.35 -7.09
CA PHE A 40 -23.22 -7.53 -7.61
C PHE A 40 -23.00 -8.75 -6.72
N ALA A 41 -24.08 -9.50 -6.52
CA ALA A 41 -24.10 -10.78 -5.83
C ALA A 41 -23.35 -11.87 -6.62
N GLY A 42 -22.32 -12.51 -6.04
CA GLY A 42 -21.70 -13.70 -6.62
C GLY A 42 -20.29 -13.45 -7.15
N ALA A 43 -20.02 -13.79 -8.41
CA ALA A 43 -18.65 -13.84 -8.94
C ALA A 43 -18.51 -13.51 -10.43
N PRO A 44 -17.32 -13.07 -10.88
CA PRO A 44 -17.03 -12.53 -12.21
C PRO A 44 -17.25 -13.44 -13.43
N TYR A 45 -17.39 -14.74 -13.24
CA TYR A 45 -17.39 -15.73 -14.34
C TYR A 45 -18.78 -16.12 -14.86
N GLN A 46 -19.86 -15.44 -14.47
CA GLN A 46 -21.17 -16.11 -14.48
C GLN A 46 -22.21 -15.61 -15.50
N ARG A 47 -21.85 -14.78 -16.50
CA ARG A 47 -22.84 -14.28 -17.48
C ARG A 47 -22.79 -14.86 -18.90
N ASP A 48 -21.64 -15.29 -19.41
CA ASP A 48 -21.53 -15.87 -20.76
C ASP A 48 -21.29 -17.39 -20.75
N ASP A 49 -21.03 -17.95 -19.58
CA ASP A 49 -20.78 -19.37 -19.40
C ASP A 49 -22.12 -20.04 -19.10
N GLY A 50 -22.86 -20.40 -20.15
CA GLY A 50 -24.17 -21.08 -20.05
C GLY A 50 -24.19 -22.32 -19.15
N LEU A 51 -23.03 -22.77 -18.66
CA LEU A 51 -22.83 -23.79 -17.65
C LEU A 51 -23.43 -23.43 -16.27
N VAL A 52 -23.40 -22.17 -15.83
CA VAL A 52 -23.95 -21.77 -14.51
C VAL A 52 -25.48 -21.70 -14.53
N GLU A 53 -26.05 -21.22 -15.63
CA GLU A 53 -27.50 -21.33 -15.86
C GLU A 53 -27.95 -22.79 -16.04
N MET A 54 -27.10 -23.64 -16.65
CA MET A 54 -27.40 -25.05 -16.87
C MET A 54 -27.40 -25.90 -15.58
N ILE A 55 -26.71 -25.45 -14.53
CA ILE A 55 -26.73 -26.12 -13.20
C ILE A 55 -27.82 -25.59 -12.26
N GLY A 56 -28.63 -24.64 -12.72
CA GLY A 56 -29.76 -24.12 -11.95
C GLY A 56 -29.33 -23.35 -10.71
N PHE A 57 -28.23 -22.60 -10.78
CA PHE A 57 -27.89 -21.65 -9.72
C PHE A 57 -29.03 -20.63 -9.61
N ASP A 58 -29.70 -20.61 -8.45
CA ASP A 58 -30.81 -19.71 -8.22
C ASP A 58 -30.29 -18.33 -7.83
N TRP A 59 -30.19 -17.47 -8.84
CA TRP A 59 -29.81 -16.07 -8.64
C TRP A 59 -30.76 -15.34 -7.69
N ALA A 60 -32.03 -15.75 -7.58
CA ALA A 60 -32.95 -15.14 -6.62
C ALA A 60 -32.59 -15.54 -5.18
N GLU A 61 -32.11 -16.76 -4.95
CA GLU A 61 -31.61 -17.21 -3.65
C GLU A 61 -30.33 -16.46 -3.26
N ALA A 62 -29.40 -16.28 -4.21
CA ALA A 62 -28.24 -15.43 -3.99
C ALA A 62 -28.68 -14.00 -3.63
N GLU A 63 -29.55 -13.38 -4.43
CA GLU A 63 -30.05 -12.02 -4.18
C GLU A 63 -30.78 -11.89 -2.83
N ASP A 64 -31.53 -12.90 -2.39
CA ASP A 64 -32.18 -12.93 -1.07
C ASP A 64 -31.15 -13.00 0.06
N TRP A 65 -30.09 -13.79 -0.10
CA TRP A 65 -28.97 -13.80 0.84
C TRP A 65 -28.27 -12.43 0.90
N PHE A 66 -28.01 -11.83 -0.26
CA PHE A 66 -27.44 -10.50 -0.41
C PHE A 66 -28.36 -9.37 0.05
N SER A 67 -29.64 -9.63 0.34
CA SER A 67 -30.58 -8.60 0.79
C SER A 67 -30.17 -7.96 2.11
N ASN A 68 -29.36 -8.67 2.91
CA ASN A 68 -28.82 -8.15 4.16
C ASN A 68 -27.61 -7.22 3.94
N ILE A 69 -26.93 -7.28 2.80
CA ILE A 69 -25.78 -6.42 2.51
C ILE A 69 -26.24 -5.03 2.09
N ASN A 70 -25.70 -4.01 2.76
CA ASN A 70 -25.95 -2.61 2.42
C ASN A 70 -25.17 -2.20 1.15
N ARG A 71 -25.68 -2.59 -0.03
CA ARG A 71 -25.00 -2.34 -1.32
C ARG A 71 -24.68 -0.87 -1.55
N ALA A 72 -25.62 0.02 -1.22
CA ALA A 72 -25.45 1.45 -1.39
C ALA A 72 -24.26 1.99 -0.57
N GLU A 73 -24.00 1.44 0.62
CA GLU A 73 -22.84 1.81 1.43
C GLU A 73 -21.54 1.30 0.81
N VAL A 74 -21.52 0.08 0.28
CA VAL A 74 -20.35 -0.46 -0.43
C VAL A 74 -20.04 0.37 -1.68
N GLU A 75 -21.04 0.64 -2.52
CA GLU A 75 -20.90 1.48 -3.71
C GLU A 75 -20.41 2.88 -3.34
N GLN A 76 -20.96 3.49 -2.29
CA GLN A 76 -20.51 4.79 -1.80
C GLN A 76 -19.05 4.75 -1.34
N ALA A 77 -18.63 3.71 -0.63
CA ALA A 77 -17.24 3.57 -0.18
C ALA A 77 -16.26 3.47 -1.37
N PHE A 78 -16.61 2.74 -2.43
CA PHE A 78 -15.81 2.71 -3.65
C PHE A 78 -15.79 4.06 -4.38
N ASN A 79 -16.94 4.71 -4.51
CA ASN A 79 -17.04 6.04 -5.13
C ASN A 79 -16.19 7.07 -4.38
N ASP A 80 -16.24 7.08 -3.04
CA ASP A 80 -15.45 7.96 -2.19
C ASP A 80 -13.95 7.70 -2.35
N ALA A 81 -13.55 6.43 -2.35
CA ALA A 81 -12.16 6.04 -2.52
C ALA A 81 -11.64 6.42 -3.91
N ALA A 82 -12.41 6.14 -4.96
CA ALA A 82 -12.10 6.52 -6.34
C ALA A 82 -11.94 8.03 -6.49
N ALA A 83 -12.82 8.83 -5.88
CA ALA A 83 -12.71 10.29 -5.89
C ALA A 83 -11.43 10.77 -5.20
N TRP A 84 -11.06 10.16 -4.07
CA TRP A 84 -9.80 10.46 -3.38
C TRP A 84 -8.59 10.11 -4.25
N TYR A 85 -8.51 8.88 -4.77
CA TYR A 85 -7.41 8.44 -5.62
C TYR A 85 -7.25 9.30 -6.88
N SER A 86 -8.36 9.66 -7.52
CA SER A 86 -8.33 10.56 -8.68
C SER A 86 -7.83 11.96 -8.32
N THR A 87 -8.12 12.46 -7.12
CA THR A 87 -7.62 13.77 -6.64
C THR A 87 -6.11 13.72 -6.37
N GLU A 88 -5.60 12.59 -5.89
CA GLU A 88 -4.17 12.34 -5.69
C GLU A 88 -3.42 12.07 -7.01
N GLY A 89 -4.10 12.10 -8.17
CA GLY A 89 -3.50 11.95 -9.49
C GLY A 89 -3.24 10.51 -9.92
N PHE A 90 -3.76 9.51 -9.20
CA PHE A 90 -3.65 8.12 -9.60
C PHE A 90 -4.46 7.83 -10.87
N PRO A 91 -4.04 6.86 -11.70
CA PRO A 91 -4.78 6.46 -12.88
C PRO A 91 -6.03 5.68 -12.48
N GLU A 92 -6.94 5.51 -13.45
CA GLU A 92 -8.12 4.65 -13.29
C GLU A 92 -7.73 3.23 -12.88
N PRO A 93 -8.57 2.55 -12.09
CA PRO A 93 -8.32 1.17 -11.70
C PRO A 93 -8.56 0.22 -12.89
N MET A 94 -7.71 -0.79 -13.02
CA MET A 94 -7.91 -1.87 -13.98
C MET A 94 -8.93 -2.88 -13.40
N ILE A 95 -10.22 -2.61 -13.58
CA ILE A 95 -11.33 -3.47 -13.12
C ILE A 95 -12.27 -3.80 -14.28
N GLU A 96 -12.67 -5.07 -14.33
CA GLU A 96 -13.62 -5.64 -15.26
C GLU A 96 -14.65 -6.53 -14.51
N PRO A 97 -15.89 -6.65 -15.05
CA PRO A 97 -16.39 -5.94 -16.21
C PRO A 97 -16.79 -4.49 -15.89
N ILE A 98 -16.74 -3.64 -16.91
CA ILE A 98 -17.47 -2.37 -16.92
C ILE A 98 -18.87 -2.66 -17.45
N VAL A 99 -19.89 -2.19 -16.73
CA VAL A 99 -21.31 -2.41 -17.06
C VAL A 99 -22.02 -1.09 -17.26
N GLN A 100 -23.09 -1.10 -18.05
CA GLN A 100 -23.95 0.08 -18.24
C GLN A 100 -25.06 0.07 -17.20
N THR A 101 -25.11 1.11 -16.37
CA THR A 101 -26.17 1.35 -15.38
C THR A 101 -27.06 2.51 -15.83
N ASP A 102 -28.14 2.78 -15.09
CA ASP A 102 -28.98 3.95 -15.33
C ASP A 102 -28.23 5.29 -15.15
N ASN A 103 -27.12 5.28 -14.38
CA ASN A 103 -26.30 6.46 -14.10
C ASN A 103 -25.05 6.55 -14.99
N GLY A 104 -24.87 5.62 -15.94
CA GLY A 104 -23.70 5.54 -16.83
C GLY A 104 -22.86 4.28 -16.63
N PRO A 105 -21.65 4.23 -17.23
CA PRO A 105 -20.74 3.11 -17.05
C PRO A 105 -20.28 3.02 -15.59
N ALA A 106 -20.21 1.80 -15.06
CA ALA A 106 -19.75 1.50 -13.72
C ALA A 106 -18.85 0.27 -13.70
N TYR A 107 -17.87 0.24 -12.79
CA TYR A 107 -17.11 -0.97 -12.49
C TYR A 107 -17.98 -1.93 -11.68
N ARG A 108 -18.07 -3.19 -12.10
CA ARG A 108 -18.77 -4.20 -11.32
C ARG A 108 -17.86 -4.78 -10.24
N ILE A 109 -18.33 -4.69 -9.00
CA ILE A 109 -17.69 -5.28 -7.83
C ILE A 109 -18.54 -6.45 -7.36
N TYR A 110 -17.89 -7.53 -6.99
CA TYR A 110 -18.57 -8.72 -6.50
C TYR A 110 -18.58 -8.74 -4.98
N VAL A 111 -19.64 -9.25 -4.39
CA VAL A 111 -19.63 -9.69 -3.00
C VAL A 111 -19.95 -11.18 -3.04
N CYS A 112 -19.21 -11.98 -2.28
CA CYS A 112 -19.36 -13.43 -2.24
C CYS A 112 -19.45 -13.94 -0.80
N SER A 113 -19.99 -15.15 -0.64
CA SER A 113 -20.01 -15.87 0.63
C SER A 113 -19.48 -17.28 0.42
N GLU A 114 -18.60 -17.73 1.31
CA GLU A 114 -18.12 -19.10 1.35
C GLU A 114 -19.30 -20.06 1.60
N GLU A 115 -20.23 -19.71 2.49
CA GLU A 115 -21.42 -20.52 2.74
C GLU A 115 -22.27 -20.67 1.48
N LEU A 116 -22.54 -19.60 0.74
CA LEU A 116 -23.30 -19.66 -0.52
C LEU A 116 -22.55 -20.48 -1.59
N MET A 117 -21.23 -20.37 -1.65
CA MET A 117 -20.40 -21.06 -2.64
C MET A 117 -20.21 -22.55 -2.33
N VAL A 118 -20.22 -22.94 -1.06
CA VAL A 118 -20.08 -24.33 -0.60
C VAL A 118 -21.43 -25.04 -0.50
N SER A 119 -22.49 -24.33 -0.12
CA SER A 119 -23.84 -24.89 0.06
C SER A 119 -24.56 -25.14 -1.27
N THR A 120 -24.22 -24.40 -2.33
CA THR A 120 -24.83 -24.63 -3.64
C THR A 120 -24.30 -25.91 -4.28
N ALA A 121 -25.17 -26.55 -5.07
CA ALA A 121 -24.90 -27.75 -5.88
C ALA A 121 -23.63 -27.67 -6.75
N ILE A 122 -23.05 -26.47 -6.88
CA ILE A 122 -21.79 -26.12 -7.50
C ILE A 122 -20.61 -26.99 -7.02
N TYR A 123 -20.34 -27.14 -5.72
CA TYR A 123 -19.17 -27.93 -5.27
C TYR A 123 -19.29 -29.41 -5.67
N ASN A 124 -20.47 -30.01 -5.44
CA ASN A 124 -20.76 -31.39 -5.82
C ASN A 124 -20.79 -31.60 -7.34
N PHE A 125 -21.28 -30.61 -8.09
CA PHE A 125 -21.28 -30.62 -9.55
C PHE A 125 -19.87 -30.46 -10.12
N TRP A 126 -19.00 -29.66 -9.51
CA TRP A 126 -17.62 -29.49 -9.96
C TRP A 126 -16.77 -30.73 -9.67
N GLU A 127 -16.91 -31.35 -8.50
CA GLU A 127 -16.30 -32.66 -8.23
C GLU A 127 -16.82 -33.72 -9.22
N TRP A 128 -18.09 -33.63 -9.62
CA TRP A 128 -18.65 -34.47 -10.69
C TRP A 128 -18.04 -34.16 -12.08
N ILE A 129 -17.86 -32.88 -12.47
CA ILE A 129 -17.20 -32.50 -13.73
C ILE A 129 -15.74 -32.97 -13.77
N LYS A 130 -14.97 -32.72 -12.70
CA LYS A 130 -13.56 -33.14 -12.60
C LYS A 130 -13.42 -34.64 -12.80
N THR A 131 -14.35 -35.42 -12.25
CA THR A 131 -14.32 -36.88 -12.35
C THR A 131 -14.90 -37.44 -13.65
N LYS A 132 -15.61 -36.64 -14.46
CA LYS A 132 -16.33 -37.13 -15.65
C LYS A 132 -15.88 -36.54 -16.99
N ILE A 133 -15.29 -35.35 -17.01
CA ILE A 133 -15.04 -34.61 -18.27
C ILE A 133 -13.53 -34.47 -18.57
N GLU A 134 -12.62 -34.92 -17.70
CA GLU A 134 -11.16 -34.75 -17.87
C GLU A 134 -10.81 -33.29 -18.26
N TRP A 135 -11.46 -32.33 -17.58
CA TRP A 135 -11.27 -30.92 -17.90
C TRP A 135 -9.91 -30.46 -17.34
N GLU A 136 -9.01 -30.03 -18.25
CA GLU A 136 -7.67 -29.50 -17.93
C GLU A 136 -7.65 -27.97 -17.71
N GLY A 137 -8.82 -27.31 -17.73
CA GLY A 137 -8.90 -25.88 -17.43
C GLY A 137 -8.64 -25.61 -15.95
N ASP A 138 -7.96 -24.50 -15.65
CA ASP A 138 -7.79 -24.06 -14.27
C ASP A 138 -9.18 -23.85 -13.64
N ILE A 139 -9.42 -24.57 -12.55
CA ILE A 139 -10.58 -24.33 -11.70
C ILE A 139 -10.47 -22.86 -11.28
N PRO A 140 -11.50 -22.02 -11.49
CA PRO A 140 -11.45 -20.67 -10.96
C PRO A 140 -11.14 -20.80 -9.47
N ASN A 141 -10.15 -20.08 -8.96
CA ASN A 141 -9.70 -20.26 -7.59
C ASN A 141 -10.74 -19.67 -6.64
N TRP A 142 -11.90 -20.31 -6.53
CA TRP A 142 -13.03 -19.96 -5.67
C TRP A 142 -12.65 -19.97 -4.19
N ALA A 143 -11.52 -20.61 -3.86
CA ALA A 143 -10.87 -20.52 -2.54
C ALA A 143 -10.50 -19.07 -2.17
N SER A 144 -10.49 -18.15 -3.13
CA SER A 144 -10.24 -16.73 -2.91
C SER A 144 -11.34 -16.09 -2.05
N CYS A 145 -12.60 -16.53 -2.14
CA CYS A 145 -13.68 -16.02 -1.29
C CYS A 145 -13.50 -16.33 0.21
N GLY A 146 -12.50 -17.12 0.62
CA GLY A 146 -12.13 -17.30 2.03
C GLY A 146 -11.31 -16.14 2.63
N ALA A 147 -10.78 -15.22 1.82
CA ALA A 147 -10.11 -14.00 2.30
C ALA A 147 -11.12 -12.89 2.64
N TRP A 148 -10.70 -11.77 3.24
CA TRP A 148 -11.61 -10.67 3.63
C TRP A 148 -12.19 -9.88 2.44
N GLY A 149 -11.55 -10.06 1.28
CA GLY A 149 -11.79 -9.43 -0.01
C GLY A 149 -10.48 -9.52 -0.79
N ALA A 150 -10.55 -9.47 -2.10
CA ALA A 150 -9.34 -9.29 -2.91
C ALA A 150 -9.65 -8.66 -4.25
N TYR A 151 -8.68 -7.91 -4.73
CA TYR A 151 -8.49 -7.66 -6.14
C TYR A 151 -7.77 -8.85 -6.77
N ASN A 152 -8.45 -9.52 -7.69
CA ASN A 152 -7.83 -10.50 -8.56
C ASN A 152 -7.28 -9.77 -9.79
N GLY A 153 -6.11 -9.16 -9.61
CA GLY A 153 -5.31 -8.69 -10.73
C GLY A 153 -4.88 -9.89 -11.57
N ALA A 154 -4.81 -9.72 -12.89
CA ALA A 154 -4.46 -10.76 -13.86
C ALA A 154 -2.97 -11.13 -13.76
N CYS A 155 -2.60 -11.65 -12.60
CA CYS A 155 -1.45 -12.50 -12.41
C CYS A 155 -1.49 -13.73 -13.32
N ALA A 156 -2.69 -14.10 -13.74
CA ALA A 156 -2.97 -14.98 -14.85
C ALA A 156 -2.93 -14.21 -16.19
N ARG A 157 -1.77 -13.73 -16.66
CA ARG A 157 -1.61 -13.29 -18.07
C ARG A 157 -1.65 -14.46 -19.07
N SER A 158 -2.40 -15.53 -18.79
CA SER A 158 -3.06 -16.24 -19.87
C SER A 158 -3.95 -15.21 -20.56
N LYS A 159 -3.63 -14.86 -21.81
CA LYS A 159 -4.30 -13.80 -22.58
C LYS A 159 -5.83 -13.95 -22.44
N GLY A 160 -6.46 -13.06 -21.68
CA GLY A 160 -7.92 -13.06 -21.46
C GLY A 160 -8.41 -13.20 -20.01
N ALA A 161 -7.54 -13.30 -19.00
CA ALA A 161 -8.01 -13.24 -17.62
C ALA A 161 -8.58 -11.85 -17.28
N ARG A 162 -9.84 -11.83 -16.82
CA ARG A 162 -10.52 -10.61 -16.36
C ARG A 162 -9.95 -10.20 -15.00
N THR A 163 -9.72 -8.91 -14.83
CA THR A 163 -9.35 -8.32 -13.54
C THR A 163 -10.61 -7.98 -12.77
N PHE A 164 -10.82 -8.51 -11.57
CA PHE A 164 -12.07 -8.27 -10.83
C PHE A 164 -11.81 -8.07 -9.35
N PHE A 165 -12.79 -7.46 -8.69
CA PHE A 165 -12.77 -7.24 -7.25
C PHE A 165 -13.87 -8.08 -6.61
N TYR A 166 -13.58 -8.72 -5.47
CA TYR A 166 -14.64 -9.24 -4.60
C TYR A 166 -14.45 -8.86 -3.12
N LEU A 167 -15.56 -8.72 -2.39
CA LEU A 167 -15.60 -8.69 -0.92
C LEU A 167 -16.20 -9.99 -0.39
N ASN A 168 -15.65 -10.51 0.70
CA ASN A 168 -16.23 -11.65 1.39
C ASN A 168 -17.23 -11.18 2.45
N ALA A 169 -18.48 -11.53 2.26
CA ALA A 169 -19.56 -11.16 3.16
C ALA A 169 -19.70 -12.06 4.41
N ASP A 170 -19.03 -13.22 4.44
CA ASP A 170 -18.84 -14.01 5.67
C ASP A 170 -17.61 -13.55 6.48
N GLY A 171 -16.83 -12.63 5.91
CA GLY A 171 -15.60 -12.10 6.48
C GLY A 171 -15.81 -10.90 7.42
N PRO A 172 -14.72 -10.34 7.98
CA PRO A 172 -14.79 -9.18 8.87
C PRO A 172 -15.10 -7.87 8.12
N ALA A 173 -15.28 -7.90 6.80
CA ALA A 173 -15.60 -6.72 6.01
C ALA A 173 -17.00 -6.17 6.35
N PHE A 174 -17.92 -7.04 6.78
CA PHE A 174 -19.29 -6.68 7.12
C PHE A 174 -19.62 -7.02 8.57
N ASP A 175 -20.53 -6.26 9.17
CA ASP A 175 -21.14 -6.60 10.46
C ASP A 175 -22.41 -7.45 10.29
N SER A 176 -23.06 -7.79 11.40
CA SER A 176 -24.30 -8.59 11.38
C SER A 176 -25.49 -7.90 10.72
N ASP A 177 -25.42 -6.57 10.53
CA ASP A 177 -26.44 -5.79 9.85
C ASP A 177 -26.08 -5.59 8.36
N GLY A 178 -25.01 -6.26 7.88
CA GLY A 178 -24.49 -6.18 6.52
C GLY A 178 -23.93 -4.83 6.14
N LYS A 179 -23.56 -4.00 7.12
CA LYS A 179 -22.85 -2.73 6.90
C LYS A 179 -21.36 -2.96 6.86
N LEU A 180 -20.65 -2.07 6.18
CA LEU A 180 -19.19 -2.11 6.16
C LEU A 180 -18.64 -1.82 7.55
N THR A 181 -17.81 -2.73 8.05
CA THR A 181 -16.98 -2.44 9.23
C THR A 181 -15.82 -1.54 8.84
N VAL A 182 -15.09 -1.02 9.82
CA VAL A 182 -13.79 -0.34 9.61
C VAL A 182 -12.88 -1.17 8.70
N LYS A 183 -12.90 -2.49 8.89
CA LYS A 183 -12.09 -3.40 8.10
C LYS A 183 -12.59 -3.49 6.66
N GLY A 184 -13.91 -3.45 6.45
CA GLY A 184 -14.52 -3.37 5.13
C GLY A 184 -14.08 -2.12 4.35
N TYR A 185 -14.14 -0.95 4.96
CA TYR A 185 -13.64 0.30 4.37
C TYR A 185 -12.14 0.23 4.03
N GLN A 186 -11.32 -0.32 4.93
CA GLN A 186 -9.90 -0.56 4.64
C GLN A 186 -9.72 -1.49 3.44
N THR A 187 -10.45 -2.62 3.40
CA THR A 187 -10.37 -3.58 2.29
C THR A 187 -10.76 -2.92 0.96
N VAL A 188 -11.84 -2.12 0.93
CA VAL A 188 -12.24 -1.36 -0.27
C VAL A 188 -11.09 -0.47 -0.76
N ALA A 189 -10.52 0.35 0.13
CA ALA A 189 -9.43 1.24 -0.23
C ALA A 189 -8.16 0.49 -0.67
N HIS A 190 -7.78 -0.56 0.06
CA HIS A 190 -6.57 -1.38 -0.19
C HIS A 190 -6.63 -2.09 -1.53
N GLU A 191 -7.69 -2.83 -1.77
CA GLU A 191 -7.84 -3.65 -2.97
C GLU A 191 -8.12 -2.78 -4.21
N LEU A 192 -8.77 -1.61 -4.06
CA LEU A 192 -8.91 -0.64 -5.15
C LEU A 192 -7.53 -0.09 -5.55
N PHE A 193 -6.62 0.11 -4.60
CA PHE A 193 -5.25 0.53 -4.91
C PHE A 193 -4.49 -0.54 -5.70
N HIS A 194 -4.70 -1.82 -5.42
CA HIS A 194 -4.13 -2.88 -6.25
C HIS A 194 -4.62 -2.81 -7.69
N ALA A 195 -5.89 -2.48 -7.91
CA ALA A 195 -6.43 -2.27 -9.25
C ALA A 195 -5.79 -1.07 -9.96
N ILE A 196 -5.52 0.01 -9.22
CA ILE A 196 -4.77 1.18 -9.72
C ILE A 196 -3.34 0.77 -10.10
N GLN A 197 -2.63 0.06 -9.21
CA GLN A 197 -1.29 -0.46 -9.49
C GLN A 197 -1.28 -1.29 -10.78
N GLY A 198 -2.30 -2.13 -11.00
CA GLY A 198 -2.47 -2.93 -12.21
C GLY A 198 -2.51 -2.10 -13.50
N ASN A 199 -2.96 -0.85 -13.45
CA ASN A 199 -3.03 0.05 -14.60
C ASN A 199 -1.78 0.94 -14.78
N THR A 200 -0.67 0.66 -14.08
CA THR A 200 0.58 1.45 -14.17
C THR A 200 1.64 0.78 -15.04
N VAL A 201 2.75 1.45 -15.34
CA VAL A 201 3.92 0.81 -16.00
C VAL A 201 4.47 -0.30 -15.11
N MET A 202 4.59 -0.05 -13.80
CA MET A 202 4.98 -1.06 -12.81
C MET A 202 4.08 -2.30 -12.87
N GLY A 203 2.75 -2.14 -12.78
CA GLY A 203 1.81 -3.25 -12.82
C GLY A 203 1.74 -3.98 -14.17
N ASN A 204 2.19 -3.32 -15.24
CA ASN A 204 2.27 -3.91 -16.57
C ASN A 204 3.58 -4.63 -16.89
N SER A 205 4.53 -4.67 -15.95
CA SER A 205 5.81 -5.37 -16.06
C SER A 205 5.63 -6.84 -16.50
N PRO A 206 6.67 -7.51 -17.04
CA PRO A 206 6.54 -8.86 -17.61
C PRO A 206 6.06 -9.92 -16.61
N GLU A 207 6.43 -9.78 -15.34
CA GLU A 207 6.17 -10.75 -14.26
C GLU A 207 5.51 -10.08 -13.04
N PRO A 208 4.32 -9.46 -13.18
CA PRO A 208 3.77 -8.59 -12.13
C PRO A 208 3.41 -9.34 -10.83
N CYS A 209 3.30 -10.66 -10.88
CA CYS A 209 3.04 -11.52 -9.71
C CYS A 209 4.24 -11.76 -8.82
N GLU A 210 5.41 -11.67 -9.42
CA GLU A 210 6.65 -11.91 -8.72
C GLU A 210 7.07 -10.64 -7.97
N ILE A 211 6.39 -9.49 -8.20
CA ILE A 211 6.64 -8.26 -7.44
C ILE A 211 6.47 -8.56 -5.96
N GLY A 212 7.55 -8.35 -5.20
CA GLY A 212 7.61 -8.62 -3.78
C GLY A 212 6.49 -7.91 -3.03
N LYS A 213 5.90 -8.62 -2.06
CA LYS A 213 4.75 -8.11 -1.27
C LYS A 213 5.04 -6.80 -0.56
N TRP A 214 6.30 -6.50 -0.27
CA TRP A 214 6.70 -5.23 0.34
C TRP A 214 6.45 -4.01 -0.57
N ILE A 215 6.39 -4.21 -1.90
CA ILE A 215 5.99 -3.19 -2.86
C ILE A 215 4.47 -3.20 -2.98
N GLY A 216 3.89 -4.29 -3.50
CA GLY A 216 2.45 -4.36 -3.81
C GLY A 216 1.57 -4.09 -2.58
N GLU A 217 1.64 -4.97 -1.58
CA GLU A 217 0.81 -4.89 -0.36
C GLU A 217 1.23 -3.72 0.54
N GLY A 218 2.53 -3.42 0.58
CA GLY A 218 3.07 -2.33 1.39
C GLY A 218 2.54 -0.96 0.97
N GLN A 219 2.50 -0.70 -0.34
CA GLN A 219 1.96 0.54 -0.89
C GLN A 219 0.43 0.61 -0.72
N ALA A 220 -0.28 -0.47 -1.04
CA ALA A 220 -1.74 -0.53 -0.87
C ALA A 220 -2.17 -0.30 0.58
N ASP A 221 -1.47 -0.89 1.56
CA ASP A 221 -1.77 -0.69 2.99
C ASP A 221 -1.38 0.73 3.45
N ALA A 222 -0.29 1.31 2.92
CA ALA A 222 0.09 2.68 3.24
C ALA A 222 -0.98 3.70 2.80
N VAL A 223 -1.34 3.65 1.53
CA VAL A 223 -2.23 4.64 0.91
C VAL A 223 -3.66 4.45 1.43
N SER A 224 -4.13 3.21 1.58
CA SER A 224 -5.47 2.94 2.11
C SER A 224 -5.67 3.42 3.55
N MET A 225 -4.62 3.39 4.37
CA MET A 225 -4.70 3.87 5.76
C MET A 225 -4.79 5.40 5.84
N ASP A 226 -4.11 6.11 4.94
CA ASP A 226 -4.21 7.57 4.86
C ASP A 226 -5.55 8.02 4.27
N LEU A 227 -6.04 7.33 3.24
CA LEU A 227 -7.40 7.52 2.71
C LEU A 227 -8.45 7.33 3.81
N LEU A 228 -8.35 6.24 4.58
CA LEU A 228 -9.29 5.94 5.66
C LEU A 228 -9.27 7.01 6.77
N ASP A 229 -8.10 7.51 7.13
CA ASP A 229 -7.95 8.60 8.11
C ASP A 229 -8.57 9.92 7.60
N GLU A 230 -8.43 10.22 6.30
CA GLU A 230 -8.92 11.48 5.71
C GLU A 230 -10.41 11.47 5.37
N LYS A 231 -10.87 10.42 4.67
CA LYS A 231 -12.24 10.35 4.13
C LYS A 231 -13.24 9.78 5.11
N TRP A 232 -12.81 8.91 6.02
CA TRP A 232 -13.71 8.24 6.96
C TRP A 232 -13.29 8.40 8.43
N PRO A 233 -13.02 9.64 8.92
CA PRO A 233 -12.49 9.88 10.27
C PRO A 233 -13.46 9.47 11.40
N GLY A 234 -14.74 9.32 11.11
CA GLY A 234 -15.77 8.90 12.08
C GLY A 234 -15.91 7.38 12.25
N ILE A 235 -15.26 6.59 11.39
CA ILE A 235 -15.31 5.13 11.44
C ILE A 235 -14.25 4.67 12.44
N THR A 236 -14.68 4.41 13.68
CA THR A 236 -13.82 4.18 14.85
C THR A 236 -12.74 3.14 14.59
N GLN A 237 -11.47 3.55 14.60
CA GLN A 237 -10.35 2.64 14.34
C GLN A 237 -10.12 1.68 15.52
N PRO A 238 -9.89 0.38 15.28
CA PRO A 238 -9.43 -0.53 16.32
C PRO A 238 -8.13 0.00 16.93
N THR A 239 -8.05 0.15 18.25
CA THR A 239 -6.77 0.48 18.93
C THR A 239 -5.92 -0.78 19.18
N SER A 240 -6.11 -1.83 18.37
CA SER A 240 -5.36 -3.07 18.55
C SER A 240 -3.91 -2.87 18.18
N ASP A 241 -3.01 -3.63 18.81
CA ASP A 241 -1.59 -3.62 18.45
C ASP A 241 -1.38 -3.94 16.97
N SER A 242 -2.23 -4.80 16.37
CA SER A 242 -2.18 -5.09 14.93
C SER A 242 -2.55 -3.88 14.08
N TRP A 243 -3.56 -3.10 14.47
CA TRP A 243 -3.94 -1.88 13.77
C TRP A 243 -2.85 -0.81 13.89
N ILE A 244 -2.35 -0.58 15.10
CA ILE A 244 -1.25 0.36 15.35
C ILE A 244 -0.01 -0.09 14.57
N SER A 245 0.28 -1.38 14.56
CA SER A 245 1.40 -1.95 13.80
C SER A 245 1.23 -1.78 12.30
N LYS A 246 0.04 -1.96 11.74
CA LYS A 246 -0.26 -1.66 10.33
C LYS A 246 -0.11 -0.18 10.04
N LYS A 247 -0.81 0.66 10.81
CA LYS A 247 -0.81 2.12 10.65
C LYS A 247 0.62 2.67 10.72
N ARG A 248 1.38 2.23 11.71
CA ARG A 248 2.75 2.70 11.94
C ARG A 248 3.79 1.82 11.26
N GLY A 249 3.42 0.82 10.47
CA GLY A 249 4.30 -0.17 9.83
C GLY A 249 5.40 -0.69 10.76
N VAL A 250 4.99 -1.14 11.95
CA VAL A 250 5.88 -1.76 12.93
C VAL A 250 6.35 -3.09 12.37
N ARG A 251 7.63 -3.13 12.01
CA ARG A 251 8.35 -4.37 11.73
C ARG A 251 9.74 -4.38 12.33
N PRO A 252 10.31 -5.59 12.49
CA PRO A 252 11.76 -5.76 12.58
C PRO A 252 12.42 -5.32 11.26
N PHE A 253 12.99 -4.12 11.25
CA PHE A 253 13.86 -3.60 10.20
C PHE A 253 15.31 -4.07 10.34
N ASN A 254 15.67 -4.79 11.39
CA ASN A 254 16.91 -5.58 11.41
C ASN A 254 16.90 -6.78 10.45
N LYS A 255 15.79 -6.98 9.74
CA LYS A 255 15.61 -7.91 8.64
C LYS A 255 15.46 -7.13 7.34
N LYS A 256 15.87 -7.75 6.22
CA LYS A 256 15.71 -7.15 4.89
C LYS A 256 14.26 -6.75 4.64
N LEU A 257 14.06 -5.60 3.99
CA LEU A 257 12.73 -5.17 3.56
C LEU A 257 12.00 -6.26 2.76
N THR A 258 12.74 -7.02 1.95
CA THR A 258 12.23 -8.06 1.04
C THR A 258 11.91 -9.41 1.67
N GLU A 259 12.03 -9.60 2.99
CA GLU A 259 11.56 -10.86 3.61
C GLU A 259 10.02 -10.98 3.50
N ASP A 260 9.57 -11.93 2.66
CA ASP A 260 8.20 -12.13 2.13
C ASP A 260 7.03 -12.17 3.13
N ALA A 261 7.28 -12.49 4.41
CA ALA A 261 6.22 -12.67 5.39
C ALA A 261 5.59 -11.34 5.89
N GLN A 262 6.00 -10.20 5.33
CA GLN A 262 5.84 -8.90 5.96
C GLN A 262 5.45 -7.75 5.00
N GLY A 263 4.80 -8.05 3.87
CA GLY A 263 4.37 -7.03 2.90
C GLY A 263 3.64 -5.83 3.54
N TYR A 264 2.54 -6.09 4.24
CA TYR A 264 1.77 -5.08 4.98
C TYR A 264 2.56 -4.29 6.02
N THR A 265 3.66 -4.82 6.55
CA THR A 265 4.42 -4.14 7.61
C THR A 265 5.44 -3.15 7.05
N THR A 266 5.55 -3.04 5.72
CA THR A 266 6.34 -2.00 5.04
C THR A 266 5.56 -0.72 4.74
N SER A 267 4.28 -0.66 5.08
CA SER A 267 3.43 0.51 4.87
C SER A 267 3.98 1.79 5.50
N SER A 268 4.69 1.71 6.63
CA SER A 268 5.34 2.88 7.26
C SER A 268 6.41 3.52 6.40
N PHE A 269 7.16 2.72 5.66
CA PHE A 269 8.18 3.22 4.75
C PHE A 269 7.53 3.99 3.60
N TRP A 270 6.47 3.44 3.01
CA TRP A 270 5.73 4.11 1.93
C TRP A 270 4.99 5.37 2.40
N ARG A 271 4.42 5.36 3.62
CA ARG A 271 3.85 6.57 4.24
C ARG A 271 4.92 7.63 4.53
N PHE A 272 6.10 7.23 5.00
CA PHE A 272 7.21 8.15 5.19
C PHE A 272 7.62 8.84 3.88
N LEU A 273 7.64 8.09 2.76
CA LEU A 273 7.87 8.69 1.44
C LEU A 273 6.77 9.69 1.07
N GLY A 274 5.51 9.37 1.38
CA GLY A 274 4.38 10.28 1.23
C GLY A 274 4.56 11.56 2.04
N ASP A 275 4.87 11.44 3.33
CA ASP A 275 5.16 12.57 4.22
C ASP A 275 6.32 13.43 3.72
N LEU A 276 7.38 12.80 3.21
CA LEU A 276 8.56 13.47 2.68
C LEU A 276 8.22 14.29 1.43
N ASN A 277 7.28 13.82 0.61
CA ASN A 277 6.83 14.50 -0.60
C ASN A 277 5.67 15.47 -0.35
N GLY A 278 4.98 15.35 0.78
CA GLY A 278 3.73 16.08 1.06
C GLY A 278 2.49 15.48 0.39
N GLY A 279 2.54 14.20 0.00
CA GLY A 279 1.48 13.51 -0.73
C GLY A 279 1.99 12.27 -1.47
N TYR A 280 1.11 11.60 -2.21
CA TYR A 280 1.44 10.36 -2.92
C TYR A 280 1.75 10.54 -4.42
N ASP A 281 1.84 11.77 -4.89
CA ASP A 281 2.22 12.14 -6.26
C ASP A 281 3.64 11.66 -6.64
N PHE A 282 4.48 11.27 -5.67
CA PHE A 282 5.77 10.64 -5.99
C PHE A 282 5.63 9.30 -6.75
N PHE A 283 4.47 8.64 -6.66
CA PHE A 283 4.19 7.45 -7.44
C PHE A 283 3.99 7.75 -8.94
N MET A 284 3.32 8.86 -9.28
CA MET A 284 2.86 9.17 -10.64
C MET A 284 3.76 10.19 -11.32
N THR A 285 3.69 10.38 -12.65
CA THR A 285 4.39 11.49 -13.33
C THR A 285 3.94 12.85 -12.76
N ALA A 286 4.89 13.77 -12.54
CA ALA A 286 4.60 15.07 -11.93
C ALA A 286 4.16 16.09 -13.00
N PRO A 287 3.55 17.22 -12.58
CA PRO A 287 3.16 18.29 -13.50
C PRO A 287 4.26 18.83 -14.42
N ASP A 288 5.52 18.75 -13.99
CA ASP A 288 6.69 19.17 -14.76
C ASP A 288 7.21 18.09 -15.73
N GLY A 289 6.56 16.92 -15.76
CA GLY A 289 6.93 15.77 -16.58
C GLY A 289 8.00 14.87 -15.94
N SER A 290 8.49 15.18 -14.74
CA SER A 290 9.44 14.32 -14.04
C SER A 290 8.76 12.98 -13.70
N PRO A 291 9.38 11.81 -13.95
CA PRO A 291 8.73 10.52 -13.74
C PRO A 291 8.64 10.15 -12.26
N GLY A 292 7.53 9.51 -11.90
CA GLY A 292 7.28 8.92 -10.59
C GLY A 292 7.72 7.47 -10.54
N VAL A 293 7.62 6.88 -9.36
CA VAL A 293 8.06 5.50 -9.10
C VAL A 293 7.32 4.48 -9.99
N PHE A 294 6.03 4.70 -10.29
CA PHE A 294 5.23 3.82 -11.15
C PHE A 294 5.48 3.99 -12.65
N ASP A 295 6.29 4.97 -13.08
CA ASP A 295 6.65 5.18 -14.48
C ASP A 295 7.84 4.30 -14.92
N PHE A 296 8.46 3.59 -13.99
CA PHE A 296 9.56 2.67 -14.23
C PHE A 296 9.07 1.22 -14.26
N GLU A 297 9.52 0.46 -15.25
CA GLU A 297 9.29 -0.99 -15.35
C GLU A 297 10.22 -1.77 -14.40
N ILE A 298 9.70 -2.82 -13.76
CA ILE A 298 10.51 -3.78 -12.99
C ILE A 298 10.97 -4.88 -13.96
N GLN A 299 12.27 -4.87 -14.30
CA GLN A 299 12.83 -5.74 -15.36
C GLN A 299 12.82 -7.24 -15.00
N GLU A 300 13.05 -7.58 -13.72
CA GLU A 300 13.03 -8.96 -13.21
C GLU A 300 12.31 -8.95 -11.85
N ALA A 301 10.98 -9.05 -11.88
CA ALA A 301 10.19 -9.06 -10.65
C ALA A 301 10.50 -10.33 -9.83
N GLY A 302 10.45 -10.23 -8.49
CA GLY A 302 10.80 -11.33 -7.58
C GLY A 302 12.29 -11.45 -7.31
N ASP A 303 13.16 -10.83 -8.11
CA ASP A 303 14.53 -10.56 -7.69
C ASP A 303 14.60 -9.25 -6.90
N TRP A 304 14.94 -9.37 -5.62
CA TRP A 304 15.01 -8.24 -4.72
C TRP A 304 16.00 -7.14 -5.17
N ARG A 305 17.04 -7.45 -5.97
CA ARG A 305 17.97 -6.41 -6.44
C ARG A 305 17.35 -5.62 -7.57
N SER A 306 16.64 -6.27 -8.47
CA SER A 306 15.88 -5.61 -9.52
C SER A 306 14.79 -4.70 -8.94
N GLU A 307 14.09 -5.15 -7.91
CA GLU A 307 13.13 -4.33 -7.14
C GLU A 307 13.79 -3.13 -6.46
N VAL A 308 14.94 -3.32 -5.81
CA VAL A 308 15.70 -2.22 -5.20
C VAL A 308 16.20 -1.25 -6.27
N SER A 309 16.70 -1.75 -7.40
CA SER A 309 17.18 -0.91 -8.49
C SER A 309 16.05 -0.09 -9.13
N TRP A 310 14.86 -0.68 -9.23
CA TRP A 310 13.65 0.01 -9.67
C TRP A 310 13.29 1.14 -8.70
N LEU A 311 13.25 0.84 -7.39
CA LEU A 311 12.93 1.85 -6.38
C LEU A 311 13.98 2.96 -6.34
N ASP A 312 15.28 2.62 -6.44
CA ASP A 312 16.38 3.60 -6.51
C ASP A 312 16.18 4.58 -7.68
N ALA A 313 15.81 4.09 -8.85
CA ALA A 313 15.56 4.93 -10.03
C ALA A 313 14.39 5.89 -9.78
N GLY A 314 13.28 5.39 -9.24
CA GLY A 314 12.12 6.21 -8.90
C GLY A 314 12.41 7.25 -7.82
N LEU A 315 13.12 6.85 -6.75
CA LEU A 315 13.49 7.76 -5.65
C LEU A 315 14.47 8.84 -6.11
N TYR A 316 15.44 8.51 -6.97
CA TYR A 316 16.34 9.53 -7.51
C TYR A 316 15.61 10.53 -8.40
N SER A 317 14.69 10.05 -9.23
CA SER A 317 13.86 10.92 -10.07
C SER A 317 13.06 11.91 -9.23
N ARG A 318 12.55 11.47 -8.08
CA ARG A 318 11.65 12.25 -7.23
C ARG A 318 12.33 13.11 -6.18
N PHE A 319 13.22 12.51 -5.42
CA PHE A 319 13.83 13.10 -4.24
C PHE A 319 15.29 13.49 -4.47
N ASN A 320 15.87 13.12 -5.62
CA ASN A 320 17.32 13.20 -5.86
C ASN A 320 18.11 12.47 -4.76
N MET A 321 17.58 11.34 -4.29
CA MET A 321 18.18 10.48 -3.27
C MET A 321 17.97 9.01 -3.64
N ASN A 322 18.95 8.15 -3.35
CA ASN A 322 18.77 6.70 -3.43
C ASN A 322 18.07 6.12 -2.20
N LEU A 323 17.72 4.84 -2.26
CA LEU A 323 17.13 4.08 -1.17
C LEU A 323 18.00 4.06 0.09
N ASN A 324 19.33 3.99 -0.01
CA ASN A 324 20.17 3.99 1.20
C ASN A 324 20.11 5.33 1.95
N GLU A 325 20.11 6.44 1.22
CA GLU A 325 19.96 7.79 1.78
C GLU A 325 18.58 7.95 2.43
N ILE A 326 17.53 7.57 1.71
CA ILE A 326 16.15 7.59 2.18
C ILE A 326 15.94 6.68 3.39
N LEU A 327 16.51 5.47 3.41
CA LEU A 327 16.42 4.55 4.56
C LEU A 327 17.13 5.12 5.79
N GLY A 328 18.25 5.83 5.61
CA GLY A 328 18.90 6.55 6.69
C GLY A 328 17.98 7.60 7.31
N LEU A 329 17.27 8.38 6.48
CA LEU A 329 16.29 9.37 6.94
C LEU A 329 15.09 8.69 7.61
N PHE A 330 14.55 7.64 7.00
CA PHE A 330 13.44 6.86 7.53
C PHE A 330 13.77 6.30 8.90
N PHE A 331 14.89 5.60 9.09
CA PHE A 331 15.25 5.04 10.39
C PHE A 331 15.44 6.11 11.46
N ASN A 332 16.03 7.26 11.08
CA ASN A 332 16.17 8.38 11.99
C ASN A 332 14.79 8.94 12.41
N ASP A 333 13.91 9.27 11.45
CA ASP A 333 12.56 9.76 11.71
C ASP A 333 11.73 8.76 12.53
N TYR A 334 11.73 7.51 12.10
CA TYR A 334 10.98 6.41 12.69
C TYR A 334 11.38 6.14 14.15
N SER A 335 12.69 6.23 14.46
CA SER A 335 13.20 6.10 15.84
C SER A 335 12.69 7.20 16.78
N MET A 336 12.36 8.38 16.24
CA MET A 336 11.86 9.51 17.01
C MET A 336 10.33 9.52 17.13
N ARG A 337 9.59 9.00 16.12
CA ARG A 337 8.13 9.05 16.08
C ARG A 337 7.42 7.99 16.92
N ILE A 338 8.02 6.82 17.11
CA ILE A 338 7.38 5.69 17.81
C ILE A 338 7.35 5.80 19.34
N PRO A 339 8.43 6.21 20.02
CA PRO A 339 8.42 6.28 21.48
C PRO A 339 7.24 7.09 22.06
N PRO A 340 6.88 8.29 21.56
CA PRO A 340 5.77 9.07 22.11
C PRO A 340 4.38 8.43 21.97
N GLN A 341 4.19 7.58 20.96
CA GLN A 341 2.87 7.03 20.60
C GLN A 341 2.62 5.65 21.22
N SER A 342 3.69 4.95 21.59
CA SER A 342 3.62 3.71 22.36
C SER A 342 3.23 3.91 23.82
N TRP A 343 3.50 5.11 24.37
CA TRP A 343 3.14 5.51 25.74
C TRP A 343 1.63 5.49 26.02
N THR A 344 0.77 5.31 25.01
CA THR A 344 -0.68 5.17 25.21
C THR A 344 -1.09 3.75 25.63
N SER A 345 -0.17 2.79 25.63
CA SER A 345 -0.44 1.38 26.01
C SER A 345 0.24 0.94 27.33
N GLY A 346 1.09 1.78 27.93
CA GLY A 346 1.95 1.40 29.06
C GLY A 346 2.73 2.54 29.71
N ASN A 347 3.57 2.20 30.70
CA ASN A 347 4.34 3.14 31.51
C ASN A 347 5.51 3.71 30.67
N ALA A 348 5.50 5.02 30.41
CA ALA A 348 6.36 5.72 29.44
C ALA A 348 7.89 5.46 29.52
N ASN A 349 8.38 4.97 30.65
CA ASN A 349 9.81 4.71 30.88
C ASN A 349 10.30 3.34 30.35
N ASP A 350 9.41 2.38 30.10
CA ASP A 350 9.78 1.02 29.65
C ASP A 350 9.54 0.78 28.14
N ASP A 351 8.82 1.69 27.46
CA ASP A 351 8.34 1.43 26.11
C ASP A 351 9.40 1.74 25.04
N GLY A 352 10.17 2.83 25.17
CA GLY A 352 11.18 3.21 24.16
C GLY A 352 12.18 2.09 23.84
N PRO A 353 12.89 1.53 24.83
CA PRO A 353 13.80 0.41 24.61
C PRO A 353 13.10 -0.86 24.08
N ARG A 354 11.86 -1.13 24.51
CA ARG A 354 11.08 -2.28 24.03
C ARG A 354 10.72 -2.14 22.55
N TRP A 355 10.33 -0.96 22.10
CA TRP A 355 10.00 -0.69 20.70
C TRP A 355 11.23 -0.70 19.82
N VAL A 356 12.30 -0.03 20.24
CA VAL A 356 13.58 -0.11 19.53
C VAL A 356 14.04 -1.57 19.44
N LYS A 357 13.87 -2.37 20.50
CA LYS A 357 14.14 -3.82 20.46
C LYS A 357 13.26 -4.59 19.48
N GLY A 358 11.97 -4.26 19.39
CA GLY A 358 11.04 -4.89 18.44
C GLY A 358 11.33 -4.52 16.99
N ILE A 359 11.83 -3.31 16.76
CA ILE A 359 11.99 -2.70 15.43
C ILE A 359 13.39 -2.91 14.87
N LEU A 360 14.43 -2.73 15.67
CA LEU A 360 15.83 -2.81 15.25
C LEU A 360 16.55 -4.01 15.86
N GLY A 361 15.82 -4.89 16.57
CA GLY A 361 16.41 -5.99 17.30
C GLY A 361 17.18 -5.52 18.53
N GLU A 362 18.02 -6.39 19.10
CA GLU A 362 18.86 -6.01 20.23
C GLU A 362 19.95 -5.02 19.77
N CYS A 363 19.93 -3.80 20.29
CA CYS A 363 20.94 -2.80 20.00
C CYS A 363 22.22 -3.08 20.79
N GLU A 364 23.36 -2.88 20.14
CA GLU A 364 24.66 -2.98 20.81
C GLU A 364 24.81 -1.84 21.84
N GLU A 365 25.02 -2.16 23.11
CA GLU A 365 25.24 -1.16 24.16
C GLU A 365 26.72 -0.75 24.25
N ILE A 366 27.00 0.50 23.93
CA ILE A 366 28.33 1.09 23.92
C ILE A 366 28.46 2.05 25.09
N THR A 367 29.29 1.69 26.06
CA THR A 367 29.61 2.59 27.18
C THR A 367 30.96 3.28 26.98
N LEU A 368 30.93 4.61 26.90
CA LEU A 368 32.10 5.48 26.96
C LEU A 368 32.28 6.04 28.37
N SER A 369 33.52 6.34 28.74
CA SER A 369 33.85 6.98 30.02
C SER A 369 35.06 7.90 29.86
N GLY A 370 35.36 8.72 30.87
CA GLY A 370 36.58 9.54 30.86
C GLY A 370 37.88 8.74 30.68
N ARG A 371 37.90 7.42 30.94
CA ARG A 371 39.04 6.53 30.71
C ARG A 371 38.96 5.73 29.41
N LYS A 372 37.76 5.64 28.82
CA LYS A 372 37.48 4.93 27.57
C LYS A 372 36.66 5.85 26.68
N THR A 373 37.36 6.78 26.04
CA THR A 373 36.76 7.84 25.21
C THR A 373 36.41 7.38 23.81
N SER A 374 36.82 6.16 23.43
CA SER A 374 36.49 5.54 22.15
C SER A 374 36.11 4.07 22.34
N HIS A 375 35.30 3.57 21.42
CA HIS A 375 34.97 2.16 21.30
C HIS A 375 34.79 1.83 19.82
N GLU A 376 35.51 0.82 19.35
CA GLU A 376 35.28 0.23 18.03
C GLU A 376 34.33 -0.96 18.21
N PHE A 377 33.31 -1.02 17.37
CA PHE A 377 32.39 -2.15 17.29
C PHE A 377 32.12 -2.47 15.81
N PHE A 378 31.74 -3.71 15.55
CA PHE A 378 31.40 -4.17 14.21
C PHE A 378 29.92 -4.52 14.17
N MET A 379 29.19 -3.89 13.26
CA MET A 379 27.79 -4.21 13.00
C MET A 379 27.68 -4.86 11.62
N ARG A 380 27.15 -6.09 11.59
CA ARG A 380 26.79 -6.73 10.33
C ARG A 380 25.34 -6.34 10.02
N ILE A 381 25.17 -5.48 9.02
CA ILE A 381 23.85 -5.08 8.52
C ILE A 381 23.62 -5.81 7.20
N GLU A 382 22.47 -6.45 7.07
CA GLU A 382 22.06 -7.03 5.79
C GLU A 382 21.72 -5.91 4.79
N PRO A 383 21.81 -6.13 3.47
CA PRO A 383 21.31 -5.18 2.49
C PRO A 383 19.87 -4.79 2.83
N ILE A 384 19.53 -3.51 2.66
CA ILE A 384 18.17 -2.97 2.90
C ILE A 384 17.58 -3.33 4.28
N ALA A 385 18.44 -3.43 5.29
CA ALA A 385 18.09 -3.57 6.69
C ALA A 385 18.71 -2.43 7.52
N GLY A 386 18.25 -2.28 8.75
CA GLY A 386 18.77 -1.36 9.76
C GLY A 386 19.47 -2.09 10.91
N GLY A 387 20.18 -1.32 11.72
CA GLY A 387 20.76 -1.79 12.97
C GLY A 387 20.88 -0.62 13.95
N CYS A 388 21.06 -0.92 15.24
CA CYS A 388 21.12 0.10 16.27
C CYS A 388 22.23 -0.15 17.28
N ALA A 389 22.74 0.95 17.86
CA ALA A 389 23.65 0.94 18.98
C ALA A 389 23.22 2.02 19.99
N TRP A 390 23.24 1.69 21.28
CA TRP A 390 22.99 2.62 22.38
C TRP A 390 24.30 3.18 22.91
N LEU A 391 24.49 4.49 22.83
CA LEU A 391 25.67 5.14 23.36
C LEU A 391 25.41 5.72 24.76
N THR A 392 26.03 5.14 25.77
CA THR A 392 26.01 5.64 27.15
C THR A 392 27.33 6.34 27.47
N VAL A 393 27.29 7.63 27.80
CA VAL A 393 28.48 8.41 28.18
C VAL A 393 28.52 8.61 29.69
N ASN A 394 29.39 7.88 30.37
CA ASN A 394 29.63 8.05 31.80
C ASN A 394 30.54 9.26 32.04
N VAL A 395 29.92 10.40 32.31
CA VAL A 395 30.63 11.60 32.76
C VAL A 395 30.92 11.43 34.26
N PRO A 396 32.20 11.40 34.70
CA PRO A 396 32.52 11.38 36.13
C PRO A 396 31.85 12.57 36.80
N GLN A 397 31.06 12.33 37.86
CA GLN A 397 30.57 13.43 38.68
C GLN A 397 31.80 14.18 39.21
N ALA A 398 31.88 15.48 38.94
CA ALA A 398 32.91 16.31 39.54
C ALA A 398 32.78 16.19 41.06
N THR A 399 33.78 15.60 41.71
CA THR A 399 33.84 15.57 43.17
C THR A 399 33.98 17.02 43.64
N ALA A 400 32.95 17.52 44.31
CA ALA A 400 32.88 18.88 44.86
C ALA A 400 33.94 19.13 45.94
#